data_AF-A0A9P4GY18-F1
#
_entry.id   AF-A0A9P4GY18-F1
#
_cell.length_a   1.000
_cell.length_b   1.000
_cell.length_c   1.000
_cell.angle_alpha   90.00
_cell.angle_beta   90.00
_cell.angle_gamma   90.00
#
_symmetry.space_group_name_H-M   'P 1'
#
loop_
_entity.id
_entity.type
_entity.pdbx_description
1 polymer ?
#
loop_
_entity_poly.entity_id
_entity_poly.type
_entity_poly.pdbx_seq_one_letter_code
_entity_poly.pdbx_strand_id
1 'polypeptide(L)'
;HGHAQGHALEHRAFETHIEVVTVTQVITVTVDLEISTSTTAESSTFTIGIAPSSEVPSVSTSSALTQGPHTNTSQPTSPIAAPSATVPNNNSSNPFRALDTIPDIVTVLNSCDYPVYIWSVGHTSCDGEAADCKLISPNDIYKEPMRKCETGGISLKVSRSTNSVAPMQLEYTVDPVNHATVYYDLSYLDCMKNGSGEQDLSGCAGHDGGIQAVGGGDCRSFKCKANEWCAVQAYVVPEFGYRPDPPVGGCRTVQGVAFELCAGNR
;
A
#
# COMPACT_ATOMS: atom_id res chain seq x y z
N HIS A 1 1.93 0.09 -7.20
CA HIS A 1 2.09 1.29 -6.37
C HIS A 1 3.22 2.14 -6.93
N GLY A 2 2.91 3.29 -7.51
CA GLY A 2 3.88 4.19 -8.16
C GLY A 2 4.48 5.19 -7.18
N HIS A 3 5.29 4.73 -6.22
CA HIS A 3 5.99 5.63 -5.28
C HIS A 3 7.16 6.40 -5.92
N ALA A 4 7.44 6.16 -7.20
CA ALA A 4 8.51 6.81 -7.93
C ALA A 4 8.06 8.13 -8.56
N GLN A 5 7.76 9.16 -7.75
CA GLN A 5 7.92 10.58 -8.10
C GLN A 5 7.49 11.44 -6.90
N GLY A 6 8.46 11.89 -6.09
CA GLY A 6 8.14 12.92 -5.09
C GLY A 6 9.04 13.05 -3.86
N HIS A 7 10.26 12.50 -3.81
CA HIS A 7 11.19 12.78 -2.70
C HIS A 7 12.47 13.42 -3.20
N ALA A 8 12.37 14.69 -3.59
CA ALA A 8 13.47 15.64 -3.59
C ALA A 8 12.91 17.06 -3.50
N LEU A 9 13.03 17.69 -2.33
CA LEU A 9 13.61 19.03 -2.14
C LEU A 9 13.11 19.70 -0.84
N GLU A 10 14.10 19.93 0.03
CA GLU A 10 14.29 21.09 0.90
C GLU A 10 13.07 21.82 1.49
N HIS A 11 13.00 21.77 2.82
CA HIS A 11 12.25 22.71 3.64
C HIS A 11 12.73 24.15 3.44
N ARG A 12 12.06 24.90 2.55
CA ARG A 12 11.91 26.35 2.67
C ARG A 12 10.43 26.67 2.79
N ALA A 13 10.07 27.37 3.85
CA ALA A 13 8.74 27.92 4.04
C ALA A 13 8.42 28.83 2.84
N PHE A 14 7.47 28.40 2.00
CA PHE A 14 6.90 29.22 0.94
C PHE A 14 5.48 29.58 1.35
N GLU A 15 5.26 30.88 1.51
CA GLU A 15 3.94 31.50 1.53
C GLU A 15 3.27 31.19 0.18
N THR A 16 2.20 30.40 0.22
CA THR A 16 1.52 29.91 -0.98
C THR A 16 0.67 31.03 -1.59
N HIS A 17 1.26 31.74 -2.55
CA HIS A 17 0.52 32.54 -3.51
C HIS A 17 -0.08 31.60 -4.56
N ILE A 18 -1.39 31.40 -4.53
CA ILE A 18 -2.11 30.58 -5.52
C ILE A 18 -2.28 31.42 -6.79
N GLU A 19 -1.46 31.15 -7.80
CA GLU A 19 -1.66 31.70 -9.14
C GLU A 19 -2.44 30.67 -9.99
N VAL A 20 -3.67 31.03 -10.37
CA VAL A 20 -4.52 30.19 -11.22
C VAL A 20 -4.02 30.29 -12.66
N VAL A 21 -3.31 29.28 -13.12
CA VAL A 21 -2.84 29.19 -14.51
C VAL A 21 -3.90 28.49 -15.36
N THR A 22 -4.66 29.28 -16.13
CA THR A 22 -5.54 28.76 -17.18
C THR A 22 -4.71 28.43 -18.43
N VAL A 23 -4.68 27.14 -18.81
CA VAL A 23 -4.02 26.67 -20.03
C VAL A 23 -5.03 26.68 -21.19
N THR A 24 -4.84 27.61 -22.13
CA THR A 24 -5.59 27.62 -23.39
C THR A 24 -4.85 26.77 -24.42
N GLN A 25 -5.38 25.59 -24.74
CA GLN A 25 -4.89 24.81 -25.88
C GLN A 25 -5.52 25.33 -27.17
N VAL A 26 -4.67 25.80 -28.10
CA VAL A 26 -5.09 26.12 -29.47
C VAL A 26 -4.74 24.91 -30.34
N ILE A 27 -5.76 24.19 -30.81
CA ILE A 27 -5.60 23.09 -31.75
C ILE A 27 -5.72 23.66 -33.16
N THR A 28 -4.61 23.70 -33.89
CA THR A 28 -4.60 24.08 -35.31
C THR A 28 -4.88 22.84 -36.15
N VAL A 29 -6.06 22.80 -36.77
CA VAL A 29 -6.42 21.74 -37.73
C VAL A 29 -6.08 22.22 -39.14
N THR A 30 -5.07 21.61 -39.75
CA THR A 30 -4.77 21.81 -41.17
C THR A 30 -5.65 20.86 -41.97
N VAL A 31 -6.54 21.40 -42.81
CA VAL A 31 -7.37 20.62 -43.72
C VAL A 31 -6.78 20.78 -45.12
N ASP A 32 -6.15 19.72 -45.62
CA ASP A 32 -5.74 19.66 -47.03
C ASP A 32 -6.97 19.35 -47.87
N LEU A 33 -7.42 20.36 -48.63
CA LEU A 33 -8.57 20.24 -49.52
C LEU A 33 -8.06 19.89 -50.93
N GLU A 34 -8.13 18.61 -51.31
CA GLU A 34 -7.95 18.23 -52.70
C GLU A 34 -9.23 18.54 -53.50
N ILE A 35 -9.23 19.68 -54.19
CA ILE A 35 -10.31 20.06 -55.09
C ILE A 35 -10.09 19.31 -56.41
N SER A 36 -10.79 18.19 -56.58
CA SER A 36 -10.93 17.55 -57.88
C SER A 36 -12.03 18.26 -58.67
N THR A 37 -11.66 19.00 -59.71
CA THR A 37 -12.62 19.71 -60.58
C THR A 37 -13.33 18.72 -61.49
N SER A 38 -14.54 18.28 -61.10
CA SER A 38 -15.50 17.72 -62.04
C SER A 38 -16.78 18.56 -62.03
N THR A 39 -17.12 19.09 -63.20
CA THR A 39 -18.32 19.88 -63.43
C THR A 39 -19.53 18.96 -63.53
N THR A 40 -20.35 18.91 -62.49
CA THR A 40 -21.81 18.71 -62.59
C THR A 40 -22.45 19.01 -61.22
N ALA A 41 -23.46 19.87 -61.23
CA ALA A 41 -24.06 20.43 -60.03
C ALA A 41 -25.12 19.48 -59.46
N GLU A 42 -24.82 18.82 -58.34
CA GLU A 42 -25.84 18.26 -57.44
C GLU A 42 -25.47 18.48 -55.97
N SER A 43 -26.46 18.93 -55.20
CA SER A 43 -26.37 19.27 -53.78
C SER A 43 -26.25 18.00 -52.94
N SER A 44 -25.13 17.83 -52.25
CA SER A 44 -24.94 16.71 -51.29
C SER A 44 -24.34 17.19 -49.97
N THR A 45 -24.89 16.64 -48.89
CA THR A 45 -24.56 16.92 -47.50
C THR A 45 -23.39 16.04 -47.06
N PHE A 46 -22.31 16.63 -46.54
CA PHE A 46 -21.09 15.91 -46.18
C PHE A 46 -21.09 15.58 -44.67
N THR A 47 -20.87 14.31 -44.32
CA THR A 47 -20.76 13.85 -42.93
C THR A 47 -19.34 13.37 -42.67
N ILE A 48 -18.67 13.94 -41.65
CA ILE A 48 -17.28 13.65 -41.31
C ILE A 48 -17.26 12.48 -40.30
N GLY A 49 -16.74 11.33 -40.72
CA GLY A 49 -16.46 10.19 -39.86
C GLY A 49 -15.00 10.17 -39.42
N ILE A 50 -14.73 10.32 -38.13
CA ILE A 50 -13.40 10.19 -37.54
C ILE A 50 -13.26 8.77 -37.00
N ALA A 51 -12.37 7.97 -37.59
CA ALA A 51 -12.02 6.64 -37.09
C ALA A 51 -10.61 6.67 -36.47
N PRO A 52 -10.44 6.26 -35.20
CA PRO A 52 -9.10 6.09 -34.61
C PRO A 52 -8.49 4.76 -35.05
N SER A 53 -7.28 4.82 -35.62
CA SER A 53 -6.44 3.65 -35.91
C SER A 53 -5.39 3.49 -34.81
N SER A 54 -5.27 2.29 -34.25
CA SER A 54 -4.22 1.92 -33.30
C SER A 54 -3.84 0.46 -33.53
N GLU A 55 -2.78 0.24 -34.30
CA GLU A 55 -2.10 -1.06 -34.39
C GLU A 55 -0.91 -1.07 -33.43
N VAL A 56 -0.84 -2.10 -32.60
CA VAL A 56 0.31 -2.40 -31.73
C VAL A 56 0.90 -3.75 -32.19
N PRO A 57 2.22 -3.86 -32.41
CA PRO A 57 2.83 -5.12 -32.81
C PRO A 57 3.06 -6.05 -31.61
N SER A 58 2.59 -7.29 -31.74
CA SER A 58 2.74 -8.40 -30.80
C SER A 58 4.13 -9.07 -30.90
N VAL A 59 4.86 -9.11 -29.78
CA VAL A 59 6.14 -9.83 -29.64
C VAL A 59 5.87 -11.26 -29.16
N SER A 60 6.38 -12.23 -29.91
CA SER A 60 6.30 -13.66 -29.59
C SER A 60 7.49 -14.08 -28.72
N THR A 61 7.25 -14.70 -27.57
CA THR A 61 8.28 -15.35 -26.75
C THR A 61 8.14 -16.87 -26.81
N SER A 62 9.14 -17.53 -27.40
CA SER A 62 9.27 -18.98 -27.49
C SER A 62 9.81 -19.57 -26.20
N SER A 63 9.10 -20.55 -25.65
CA SER A 63 9.59 -21.46 -24.61
C SER A 63 10.39 -22.61 -25.23
N ALA A 64 11.54 -22.97 -24.64
CA ALA A 64 12.17 -24.25 -24.90
C ALA A 64 12.79 -24.82 -23.61
N LEU A 65 12.33 -26.02 -23.30
CA LEU A 65 12.78 -26.94 -22.25
C LEU A 65 14.22 -27.40 -22.47
N THR A 66 14.96 -27.56 -21.37
CA THR A 66 16.08 -28.51 -21.31
C THR A 66 15.96 -29.33 -20.03
N GLN A 67 15.52 -30.59 -20.17
CA GLN A 67 15.69 -31.64 -19.18
C GLN A 67 17.11 -32.22 -19.32
N GLY A 68 17.80 -32.40 -18.20
CA GLY A 68 19.02 -33.18 -18.10
C GLY A 68 18.90 -34.19 -16.95
N PRO A 69 19.21 -35.49 -17.16
CA PRO A 69 19.18 -36.49 -16.11
C PRO A 69 20.57 -36.61 -15.47
N HIS A 70 20.65 -36.51 -14.14
CA HIS A 70 21.84 -36.93 -13.42
C HIS A 70 21.51 -37.89 -12.27
N THR A 71 22.33 -38.93 -12.25
CA THR A 71 22.27 -40.22 -11.59
C THR A 71 22.80 -40.21 -10.16
N ASN A 72 22.29 -41.19 -9.39
CA ASN A 72 22.93 -41.91 -8.28
C ASN A 72 23.56 -41.11 -7.13
N THR A 73 22.99 -41.26 -5.93
CA THR A 73 23.77 -41.19 -4.68
C THR A 73 23.26 -42.21 -3.66
N SER A 74 24.23 -42.92 -3.13
CA SER A 74 24.24 -44.07 -2.25
C SER A 74 23.76 -43.81 -0.80
N GLN A 75 22.95 -44.74 -0.29
CA GLN A 75 22.87 -45.15 1.13
C GLN A 75 24.13 -45.98 1.49
N PRO A 76 24.45 -46.34 2.76
CA PRO A 76 23.88 -45.95 4.07
C PRO A 76 24.95 -45.55 5.11
N THR A 77 24.56 -44.92 6.22
CA THR A 77 25.12 -45.21 7.57
C THR A 77 24.38 -44.42 8.66
N SER A 78 23.87 -45.14 9.66
CA SER A 78 23.28 -44.58 10.87
C SER A 78 24.37 -44.10 11.83
N PRO A 79 24.19 -42.94 12.50
CA PRO A 79 24.88 -42.66 13.74
C PRO A 79 23.91 -42.73 14.94
N ILE A 80 24.37 -43.57 15.87
CA ILE A 80 24.16 -43.62 17.32
C ILE A 80 23.50 -42.37 17.93
N ALA A 81 22.42 -42.60 18.66
CA ALA A 81 21.68 -41.62 19.44
C ALA A 81 22.55 -41.03 20.58
N ALA A 82 22.72 -39.71 20.57
CA ALA A 82 23.15 -38.94 21.72
C ALA A 82 21.93 -38.49 22.55
N PRO A 83 22.01 -38.40 23.88
CA PRO A 83 20.94 -37.87 24.70
C PRO A 83 20.73 -36.38 24.39
N SER A 84 19.60 -36.06 23.75
CA SER A 84 19.12 -34.69 23.60
C SER A 84 18.84 -34.11 24.98
N ALA A 85 19.72 -33.24 25.44
CA ALA A 85 19.38 -32.26 26.46
C ALA A 85 18.18 -31.46 25.94
N THR A 86 17.05 -31.60 26.61
CA THR A 86 15.82 -30.87 26.34
C THR A 86 16.10 -29.40 26.62
N VAL A 87 16.45 -28.65 25.57
CA VAL A 87 16.43 -27.18 25.62
C VAL A 87 14.99 -26.80 25.96
N PRO A 88 14.74 -25.98 26.99
CA PRO A 88 13.40 -25.52 27.29
C PRO A 88 12.90 -24.79 26.04
N ASN A 89 11.89 -25.37 25.39
CA ASN A 89 11.19 -24.75 24.30
C ASN A 89 10.46 -23.54 24.91
N ASN A 90 11.14 -22.41 24.91
CA ASN A 90 10.62 -21.14 25.41
C ASN A 90 9.56 -20.73 24.38
N ASN A 91 8.35 -21.30 24.54
CA ASN A 91 7.17 -20.96 23.78
C ASN A 91 7.04 -19.44 23.82
N SER A 92 7.47 -18.80 22.74
CA SER A 92 7.31 -17.39 22.46
C SER A 92 5.81 -17.12 22.42
N SER A 93 5.21 -16.87 23.59
CA SER A 93 3.84 -16.42 23.73
C SER A 93 3.71 -15.17 22.88
N ASN A 94 2.90 -15.24 21.83
CA ASN A 94 2.60 -14.10 20.99
C ASN A 94 2.11 -12.97 21.91
N PRO A 95 2.82 -11.83 22.02
CA PRO A 95 2.45 -10.79 22.97
C PRO A 95 1.16 -10.08 22.59
N PHE A 96 0.63 -10.30 21.37
CA PHE A 96 -0.52 -9.57 20.87
C PHE A 96 -1.79 -10.40 20.97
N ARG A 97 -2.82 -9.78 21.54
CA ARG A 97 -4.18 -10.31 21.50
C ARG A 97 -4.70 -10.38 20.07
N ALA A 98 -5.62 -11.31 19.84
CA ALA A 98 -6.36 -11.34 18.59
C ALA A 98 -7.13 -10.02 18.41
N LEU A 99 -7.18 -9.55 17.16
CA LEU A 99 -7.88 -8.35 16.77
C LEU A 99 -9.05 -8.77 15.87
N ASP A 100 -10.25 -8.31 16.23
CA ASP A 100 -11.46 -8.64 15.49
C ASP A 100 -11.57 -7.74 14.25
N THR A 101 -11.99 -8.32 13.13
CA THR A 101 -12.28 -7.58 11.90
C THR A 101 -13.78 -7.42 11.69
N ILE A 102 -14.16 -6.38 10.94
CA ILE A 102 -15.56 -6.10 10.59
C ILE A 102 -15.66 -6.16 9.06
N PRO A 103 -16.60 -6.94 8.48
CA PRO A 103 -16.80 -7.02 7.03
C PRO A 103 -16.88 -5.64 6.36
N ASP A 104 -16.14 -5.47 5.26
CA ASP A 104 -16.13 -4.25 4.43
C ASP A 104 -15.70 -2.95 5.15
N ILE A 105 -15.17 -3.06 6.36
CA ILE A 105 -14.71 -1.94 7.20
C ILE A 105 -13.21 -2.07 7.47
N VAL A 106 -12.54 -0.92 7.47
CA VAL A 106 -11.18 -0.78 8.03
C VAL A 106 -11.30 -0.19 9.44
N THR A 107 -10.65 -0.82 10.41
CA THR A 107 -10.64 -0.34 11.79
C THR A 107 -9.23 -0.06 12.30
N VAL A 108 -9.08 0.97 13.13
CA VAL A 108 -7.84 1.25 13.88
C VAL A 108 -8.17 1.34 15.36
N LEU A 109 -7.71 0.36 16.15
CA LEU A 109 -7.80 0.38 17.61
C LEU A 109 -6.59 1.11 18.20
N ASN A 110 -6.85 2.12 19.04
CA ASN A 110 -5.80 2.77 19.80
C ASN A 110 -5.65 2.12 21.18
N SER A 111 -4.75 1.16 21.34
CA SER A 111 -4.45 0.54 22.65
C SER A 111 -3.35 1.29 23.42
N CYS A 112 -2.95 2.46 22.95
CA CYS A 112 -2.01 3.32 23.67
C CYS A 112 -2.71 3.98 24.87
N ASP A 113 -1.91 4.38 25.86
CA ASP A 113 -2.37 5.18 27.01
C ASP A 113 -2.46 6.68 26.68
N TYR A 114 -2.19 7.07 25.43
CA TYR A 114 -2.30 8.41 24.90
C TYR A 114 -3.24 8.49 23.68
N PRO A 115 -3.88 9.65 23.45
CA PRO A 115 -4.66 9.86 22.23
C PRO A 115 -3.76 9.96 20.99
N VAL A 116 -4.31 9.58 19.85
CA VAL A 116 -3.69 9.78 18.53
C VAL A 116 -4.63 10.53 17.59
N TYR A 117 -4.08 11.06 16.52
CA TYR A 117 -4.81 11.72 15.44
C TYR A 117 -4.63 10.93 14.16
N ILE A 118 -5.73 10.70 13.42
CA ILE A 118 -5.75 9.95 12.17
C ILE A 118 -6.26 10.81 11.02
N TRP A 119 -5.64 10.64 9.85
CA TRP A 119 -6.10 11.14 8.57
C TRP A 119 -6.29 9.95 7.63
N SER A 120 -7.40 9.93 6.90
CA SER A 120 -7.63 8.94 5.84
C SER A 120 -7.41 9.60 4.49
N VAL A 121 -6.19 9.46 3.95
CA VAL A 121 -5.75 10.14 2.73
C VAL A 121 -5.71 9.14 1.59
N GLY A 122 -6.23 9.51 0.42
CA GLY A 122 -6.20 8.69 -0.78
C GLY A 122 -6.07 9.54 -2.03
N HIS A 123 -6.00 8.88 -3.19
CA HIS A 123 -6.09 9.55 -4.48
C HIS A 123 -7.48 10.22 -4.66
N THR A 124 -7.57 11.23 -5.54
CA THR A 124 -8.83 11.93 -5.83
C THR A 124 -9.88 11.06 -6.52
N SER A 125 -9.49 9.89 -7.03
CA SER A 125 -10.40 8.90 -7.62
C SER A 125 -10.97 7.91 -6.61
N CYS A 126 -10.61 8.04 -5.33
CA CYS A 126 -11.19 7.23 -4.27
C CYS A 126 -12.64 7.68 -4.01
N ASP A 127 -13.54 6.71 -3.86
CA ASP A 127 -14.89 6.95 -3.37
C ASP A 127 -14.90 7.32 -1.87
N GLY A 128 -16.08 7.69 -1.36
CA GLY A 128 -16.31 8.00 0.05
C GLY A 128 -15.69 9.31 0.53
N GLU A 129 -15.96 9.65 1.79
CA GLU A 129 -15.37 10.83 2.42
C GLU A 129 -13.99 10.50 3.00
N ALA A 130 -13.01 11.37 2.72
CA ALA A 130 -11.75 11.35 3.46
C ALA A 130 -11.99 11.80 4.90
N ALA A 131 -11.18 11.29 5.82
CA ALA A 131 -11.15 11.79 7.19
C ALA A 131 -10.00 12.77 7.35
N ASP A 132 -10.33 14.00 7.73
CA ASP A 132 -9.33 15.00 8.12
C ASP A 132 -9.24 15.05 9.66
N CYS A 133 -8.03 14.81 10.18
CA CYS A 133 -7.62 14.93 11.58
C CYS A 133 -8.68 14.50 12.61
N LYS A 134 -8.94 13.19 12.71
CA LYS A 134 -9.83 12.64 13.75
C LYS A 134 -9.02 12.23 14.98
N LEU A 135 -9.48 12.64 16.17
CA LEU A 135 -8.95 12.18 17.44
C LEU A 135 -9.43 10.75 17.72
N ILE A 136 -8.52 9.86 18.10
CA ILE A 136 -8.83 8.53 18.65
C ILE A 136 -8.31 8.50 20.08
N SER A 137 -9.22 8.50 21.06
CA SER A 137 -8.84 8.43 22.48
C SER A 137 -8.20 7.07 22.81
N PRO A 138 -7.51 6.94 23.96
CA PRO A 138 -7.10 5.64 24.48
C PRO A 138 -8.28 4.65 24.53
N ASN A 139 -8.06 3.44 24.03
CA ASN A 139 -9.01 2.33 23.90
C ASN A 139 -10.22 2.58 22.96
N ASP A 140 -10.24 3.69 22.22
CA ASP A 140 -11.25 3.92 21.18
C ASP A 140 -10.85 3.27 19.85
N ILE A 141 -11.86 3.09 18.99
CA ILE A 141 -11.70 2.50 17.66
C ILE A 141 -12.15 3.51 16.60
N TYR A 142 -11.24 3.85 15.68
CA TYR A 142 -11.59 4.49 14.42
C TYR A 142 -12.11 3.45 13.43
N LYS A 143 -13.13 3.82 12.63
CA LYS A 143 -13.73 2.96 11.61
C LYS A 143 -14.05 3.76 10.37
N GLU A 144 -13.78 3.19 9.21
CA GLU A 144 -14.30 3.69 7.93
C GLU A 144 -14.68 2.54 7.00
N PRO A 145 -15.67 2.74 6.09
CA PRO A 145 -15.88 1.82 4.99
C PRO A 145 -14.62 1.69 4.13
N MET A 146 -14.34 0.48 3.63
CA MET A 146 -13.28 0.28 2.65
C MET A 146 -13.57 1.08 1.38
N ARG A 147 -12.83 2.18 1.22
CA ARG A 147 -12.90 3.03 0.03
C ARG A 147 -12.23 2.36 -1.18
N LYS A 148 -12.84 2.51 -2.35
CA LYS A 148 -12.37 2.00 -3.65
C LYS A 148 -11.77 3.14 -4.43
N CYS A 149 -10.60 2.91 -5.00
CA CYS A 149 -9.89 3.90 -5.80
C CYS A 149 -9.60 3.32 -7.17
N GLU A 150 -9.79 4.10 -8.23
CA GLU A 150 -9.38 3.68 -9.59
C GLU A 150 -7.85 3.58 -9.71
N THR A 151 -7.12 4.34 -8.89
CA THR A 151 -5.67 4.32 -8.82
C THR A 151 -5.19 4.58 -7.39
N GLY A 152 -4.06 3.99 -7.02
CA GLY A 152 -3.50 4.12 -5.68
C GLY A 152 -4.27 3.32 -4.63
N GLY A 153 -4.25 3.82 -3.40
CA GLY A 153 -4.91 3.23 -2.24
C GLY A 153 -5.18 4.31 -1.19
N ILE A 154 -5.53 3.87 0.01
CA ILE A 154 -5.72 4.72 1.18
C ILE A 154 -4.54 4.53 2.14
N SER A 155 -4.02 5.66 2.62
CA SER A 155 -3.04 5.72 3.68
C SER A 155 -3.69 6.36 4.91
N LEU A 156 -3.91 5.55 5.94
CA LEU A 156 -4.33 6.02 7.26
C LEU A 156 -3.09 6.53 8.00
N LYS A 157 -2.86 7.83 7.91
CA LYS A 157 -1.74 8.51 8.56
C LYS A 157 -2.09 8.73 10.04
N VAL A 158 -1.26 8.25 10.95
CA VAL A 158 -1.46 8.33 12.40
C VAL A 158 -0.32 9.11 13.04
N SER A 159 -0.65 10.09 13.89
CA SER A 159 0.32 10.89 14.64
C SER A 159 -0.11 11.11 16.09
N ARG A 160 0.86 11.44 16.95
CA ARG A 160 0.60 11.90 18.34
C ARG A 160 0.20 13.38 18.40
N SER A 161 0.31 14.12 17.30
CA SER A 161 -0.04 15.54 17.20
C SER A 161 -0.95 15.82 16.01
N THR A 162 -1.64 16.96 16.04
CA THR A 162 -2.62 17.40 15.04
C THR A 162 -2.02 17.89 13.71
N ASN A 163 -0.70 17.90 13.55
CA ASN A 163 -0.02 18.46 12.37
C ASN A 163 0.40 17.40 11.35
N SER A 164 0.08 16.12 11.57
CA SER A 164 0.45 14.97 10.73
C SER A 164 1.93 14.95 10.32
N VAL A 165 2.83 15.53 11.11
CA VAL A 165 4.27 15.52 10.81
C VAL A 165 4.80 14.12 11.11
N ALA A 166 5.47 13.52 10.13
CA ALA A 166 6.13 12.23 10.24
C ALA A 166 5.18 11.10 10.77
N PRO A 167 4.04 10.83 10.10
CA PRO A 167 3.03 9.91 10.60
C PRO A 167 3.44 8.45 10.42
N MET A 168 2.96 7.59 11.32
CA MET A 168 2.88 6.15 11.04
C MET A 168 1.81 5.94 9.95
N GLN A 169 2.06 5.08 8.97
CA GLN A 169 1.12 4.82 7.88
C GLN A 169 0.57 3.39 7.97
N LEU A 170 -0.76 3.28 8.07
CA LEU A 170 -1.50 2.03 7.96
C LEU A 170 -2.20 2.06 6.62
N GLU A 171 -1.78 1.20 5.69
CA GLU A 171 -2.16 1.36 4.28
C GLU A 171 -3.10 0.24 3.87
N TYR A 172 -4.06 0.57 3.01
CA TYR A 172 -4.89 -0.43 2.35
C TYR A 172 -5.25 -0.03 0.92
N THR A 173 -5.49 -1.03 0.07
CA THR A 173 -5.95 -0.84 -1.30
C THR A 173 -6.99 -1.90 -1.63
N VAL A 174 -8.20 -1.49 -1.99
CA VAL A 174 -9.18 -2.41 -2.59
C VAL A 174 -8.79 -2.62 -4.06
N ASP A 175 -8.69 -3.87 -4.49
CA ASP A 175 -8.34 -4.25 -5.87
C ASP A 175 -9.32 -3.58 -6.85
N PRO A 176 -8.85 -2.72 -7.77
CA PRO A 176 -9.72 -1.91 -8.62
C PRO A 176 -10.42 -2.70 -9.72
N VAL A 177 -10.07 -3.98 -9.92
CA VAL A 177 -10.63 -4.82 -10.98
C VAL A 177 -11.80 -5.64 -10.45
N ASN A 178 -11.59 -6.34 -9.33
CA ASN A 178 -12.59 -7.26 -8.79
C ASN A 178 -13.33 -6.70 -7.56
N HIS A 179 -12.80 -5.67 -6.89
CA HIS A 179 -13.31 -5.09 -5.64
C HIS A 179 -13.56 -6.11 -4.50
N ALA A 180 -13.06 -7.33 -4.65
CA ALA A 180 -13.29 -8.45 -3.75
C ALA A 180 -12.08 -8.71 -2.86
N THR A 181 -10.91 -8.18 -3.25
CA THR A 181 -9.66 -8.29 -2.51
C THR A 181 -9.26 -6.93 -1.96
N VAL A 182 -8.80 -6.90 -0.72
CA VAL A 182 -8.12 -5.77 -0.09
C VAL A 182 -6.68 -6.17 0.22
N TYR A 183 -5.75 -5.32 -0.17
CA TYR A 183 -4.35 -5.38 0.20
C TYR A 183 -4.09 -4.43 1.35
N TYR A 184 -3.20 -4.77 2.27
CA TYR A 184 -2.85 -3.92 3.41
C TYR A 184 -1.44 -4.18 3.90
N ASP A 185 -0.84 -3.16 4.52
CA ASP A 185 0.50 -3.23 5.06
C ASP A 185 0.72 -2.19 6.17
N LEU A 186 1.91 -2.27 6.78
CA LEU A 186 2.41 -1.34 7.78
C LEU A 186 3.60 -0.60 7.19
N SER A 187 3.60 0.73 7.25
CA SER A 187 4.71 1.54 6.75
C SER A 187 5.20 2.55 7.79
N TYR A 188 6.48 2.43 8.12
CA TYR A 188 7.20 3.35 8.99
C TYR A 188 7.93 4.45 8.21
N LEU A 189 7.83 4.45 6.88
CA LEU A 189 8.73 5.23 6.01
C LEU A 189 8.70 6.73 6.29
N ASP A 190 7.52 7.26 6.61
CA ASP A 190 7.31 8.68 6.89
C ASP A 190 7.72 9.10 8.32
N CYS A 191 7.80 8.16 9.27
CA CYS A 191 8.04 8.46 10.69
C CYS A 191 9.40 7.99 11.23
N MET A 192 10.07 7.09 10.52
CA MET A 192 11.37 6.56 10.91
C MET A 192 12.49 7.58 10.73
N LYS A 193 13.55 7.45 11.51
CA LYS A 193 14.83 8.08 11.22
C LYS A 193 15.82 7.00 10.80
N ASN A 194 16.31 7.11 9.57
CA ASN A 194 17.30 6.19 9.01
C ASN A 194 18.32 6.87 8.07
N GLY A 195 18.34 8.21 8.02
CA GLY A 195 19.13 8.97 7.04
C GLY A 195 20.64 8.80 7.19
N SER A 196 21.12 8.44 8.39
CA SER A 196 22.52 8.17 8.70
C SER A 196 22.75 6.69 9.05
N GLY A 197 21.82 5.81 8.65
CA GLY A 197 21.84 4.38 8.96
C GLY A 197 21.27 4.02 10.33
N GLU A 198 20.62 4.97 11.01
CA GLU A 198 19.89 4.70 12.25
C GLU A 198 18.72 3.75 12.00
N GLN A 199 18.34 3.02 13.04
CA GLN A 199 17.15 2.16 13.07
C GLN A 199 16.22 2.67 14.17
N ASP A 200 15.73 3.90 14.01
CA ASP A 200 14.91 4.58 15.02
C ASP A 200 13.45 4.74 14.54
N LEU A 201 12.55 4.04 15.23
CA LEU A 201 11.10 4.08 15.02
C LEU A 201 10.38 4.81 16.17
N SER A 202 11.10 5.47 17.08
CA SER A 202 10.52 6.14 18.26
C SER A 202 9.59 7.31 17.92
N GLY A 203 9.71 7.87 16.70
CA GLY A 203 8.81 8.90 16.18
C GLY A 203 7.46 8.36 15.70
N CYS A 204 7.34 7.04 15.51
CA CYS A 204 6.16 6.40 14.94
C CYS A 204 5.10 6.15 16.02
N ALA A 205 3.93 6.76 15.86
CA ALA A 205 2.82 6.58 16.80
C ALA A 205 2.46 5.09 16.95
N GLY A 206 2.23 4.63 18.17
CA GLY A 206 1.92 3.24 18.49
C GLY A 206 3.11 2.28 18.56
N HIS A 207 4.28 2.65 18.03
CA HIS A 207 5.44 1.74 17.96
C HIS A 207 5.99 1.36 19.34
N ASP A 208 5.87 2.24 20.32
CA ASP A 208 6.34 2.04 21.69
C ASP A 208 5.60 0.94 22.45
N GLY A 209 4.37 0.62 22.04
CA GLY A 209 3.64 -0.56 22.53
C GLY A 209 3.52 -1.70 21.49
N GLY A 210 4.13 -1.54 20.31
CA GLY A 210 4.03 -2.48 19.19
C GLY A 210 2.80 -2.25 18.31
N ILE A 211 2.85 -2.75 17.07
CA ILE A 211 1.80 -2.55 16.07
C ILE A 211 1.42 -3.91 15.48
N GLN A 212 0.12 -4.12 15.23
CA GLN A 212 -0.33 -5.25 14.42
C GLN A 212 -1.35 -4.85 13.35
N ALA A 213 -1.38 -5.63 12.28
CA ALA A 213 -2.39 -5.58 11.24
C ALA A 213 -2.91 -6.99 10.95
N VAL A 214 -4.22 -7.14 10.81
CA VAL A 214 -4.88 -8.40 10.52
C VAL A 214 -5.96 -8.22 9.45
N GLY A 215 -6.05 -9.17 8.53
CA GLY A 215 -7.24 -9.40 7.72
C GLY A 215 -8.09 -10.49 8.38
N GLY A 216 -9.40 -10.51 8.14
CA GLY A 216 -10.27 -11.51 8.76
C GLY A 216 -9.99 -12.94 8.27
N GLY A 217 -10.37 -13.94 9.08
CA GLY A 217 -10.11 -15.36 8.77
C GLY A 217 -8.62 -15.71 8.85
N ASP A 218 -8.12 -16.50 7.88
CA ASP A 218 -6.72 -16.98 7.84
C ASP A 218 -5.78 -16.06 7.02
N CYS A 219 -6.17 -14.80 6.82
CA CYS A 219 -5.36 -13.84 6.08
C CYS A 219 -4.06 -13.49 6.81
N ARG A 220 -3.04 -13.08 6.05
CA ARG A 220 -1.69 -12.76 6.58
C ARG A 220 -1.79 -11.71 7.69
N SER A 221 -1.17 -11.95 8.84
CA SER A 221 -1.07 -10.94 9.90
C SER A 221 0.34 -10.38 9.97
N PHE A 222 0.44 -9.11 10.34
CA PHE A 222 1.70 -8.42 10.58
C PHE A 222 1.80 -8.05 12.05
N LYS A 223 2.96 -8.32 12.65
CA LYS A 223 3.19 -8.11 14.09
C LYS A 223 4.57 -7.53 14.31
N CYS A 224 4.61 -6.26 14.68
CA CYS A 224 5.81 -5.52 15.05
C CYS A 224 5.84 -5.31 16.55
N LYS A 225 6.77 -5.96 17.25
CA LYS A 225 6.93 -5.79 18.69
C LYS A 225 7.30 -4.34 19.06
N ALA A 226 6.98 -3.99 20.30
CA ALA A 226 7.32 -2.71 20.88
C ALA A 226 8.82 -2.41 20.73
N ASN A 227 9.16 -1.24 20.21
CA ASN A 227 10.54 -0.74 20.13
C ASN A 227 11.51 -1.62 19.31
N GLU A 228 11.01 -2.47 18.41
CA GLU A 228 11.83 -3.33 17.55
C GLU A 228 11.86 -2.86 16.08
N TRP A 229 13.03 -2.90 15.45
CA TRP A 229 13.17 -2.63 14.01
C TRP A 229 12.47 -3.71 13.18
N CYS A 230 11.29 -3.40 12.67
CA CYS A 230 10.35 -4.38 12.13
C CYS A 230 10.54 -4.69 10.63
N ALA A 231 11.78 -4.91 10.18
CA ALA A 231 12.15 -4.93 8.75
C ALA A 231 11.58 -6.09 7.90
N VAL A 232 10.85 -7.03 8.51
CA VAL A 232 10.25 -8.20 7.84
C VAL A 232 8.74 -8.10 7.75
N GLN A 233 8.10 -7.36 8.66
CA GLN A 233 6.64 -7.29 8.78
C GLN A 233 6.08 -5.90 8.45
N ALA A 234 6.96 -4.94 8.12
CA ALA A 234 6.60 -3.58 7.77
C ALA A 234 7.62 -2.97 6.80
N TYR A 235 7.20 -1.94 6.07
CA TYR A 235 8.07 -1.11 5.26
C TYR A 235 8.91 -0.19 6.14
N VAL A 236 10.21 -0.47 6.17
CA VAL A 236 11.26 0.39 6.75
C VAL A 236 12.33 0.77 5.70
N VAL A 237 12.13 0.31 4.47
CA VAL A 237 12.88 0.67 3.27
C VAL A 237 11.86 0.79 2.13
N PRO A 238 11.92 1.84 1.30
CA PRO A 238 11.05 1.98 0.13
C PRO A 238 11.05 0.73 -0.76
N GLU A 239 9.88 0.39 -1.30
CA GLU A 239 9.65 -0.80 -2.14
C GLU A 239 10.17 -2.12 -1.52
N PHE A 240 10.31 -2.16 -0.19
CA PHE A 240 10.94 -3.26 0.54
C PHE A 240 12.37 -3.59 0.08
N GLY A 241 13.05 -2.62 -0.55
CA GLY A 241 14.33 -2.82 -1.21
C GLY A 241 14.27 -3.77 -2.40
N TYR A 242 13.11 -3.87 -3.06
CA TYR A 242 12.84 -4.79 -4.18
C TYR A 242 13.08 -6.28 -3.85
N ARG A 243 13.05 -6.62 -2.56
CA ARG A 243 13.19 -8.01 -2.09
C ARG A 243 11.92 -8.80 -2.37
N PRO A 244 12.02 -10.13 -2.57
CA PRO A 244 10.84 -10.97 -2.69
C PRO A 244 10.03 -10.97 -1.38
N ASP A 245 8.73 -11.30 -1.48
CA ASP A 245 7.78 -11.34 -0.36
C ASP A 245 7.70 -10.01 0.42
N PRO A 246 7.23 -8.91 -0.22
CA PRO A 246 7.00 -7.66 0.49
C PRO A 246 5.97 -7.87 1.62
N PRO A 247 6.00 -7.04 2.68
CA PRO A 247 5.12 -7.17 3.84
C PRO A 247 3.70 -6.67 3.55
N VAL A 248 3.10 -7.21 2.49
CA VAL A 248 1.74 -6.91 2.02
C VAL A 248 0.86 -8.12 2.25
N GLY A 249 -0.24 -7.89 2.95
CA GLY A 249 -1.30 -8.85 3.19
C GLY A 249 -2.36 -8.71 2.10
N GLY A 250 -3.06 -9.80 1.81
CA GLY A 250 -4.21 -9.82 0.92
C GLY A 250 -5.34 -10.58 1.59
N CYS A 251 -6.54 -10.01 1.58
CA CYS A 251 -7.72 -10.63 2.18
C CYS A 251 -8.96 -10.29 1.37
N ARG A 252 -10.08 -11.00 1.59
CA ARG A 252 -11.33 -10.60 0.96
C ARG A 252 -11.89 -9.35 1.65
N THR A 253 -12.46 -8.42 0.91
CA THR A 253 -13.10 -7.21 1.46
C THR A 253 -14.16 -7.53 2.51
N VAL A 254 -14.98 -8.56 2.25
CA VAL A 254 -16.00 -9.08 3.18
C VAL A 254 -15.45 -9.62 4.51
N GLN A 255 -14.13 -9.76 4.65
CA GLN A 255 -13.47 -10.19 5.89
C GLN A 255 -12.99 -9.00 6.73
N GLY A 256 -12.92 -7.79 6.17
CA GLY A 256 -12.42 -6.61 6.87
C GLY A 256 -10.90 -6.58 7.04
N VAL A 257 -10.39 -5.40 7.44
CA VAL A 257 -9.00 -5.19 7.86
C VAL A 257 -9.00 -4.44 9.17
N ALA A 258 -8.18 -4.88 10.13
CA ALA A 258 -8.02 -4.20 11.41
C ALA A 258 -6.54 -3.95 11.71
N PHE A 259 -6.28 -2.74 12.19
CA PHE A 259 -4.99 -2.30 12.69
C PHE A 259 -5.09 -1.99 14.18
N GLU A 260 -3.98 -2.13 14.88
CA GLU A 260 -3.90 -1.77 16.29
C GLU A 260 -2.56 -1.13 16.62
N LEU A 261 -2.63 0.01 17.31
CA LEU A 261 -1.52 0.77 17.86
C LEU A 261 -1.29 0.33 19.31
N CYS A 262 -0.03 0.29 19.74
CA CYS A 262 0.35 -0.19 21.06
C CYS A 262 -0.23 -1.58 21.42
N ALA A 263 -0.20 -2.52 20.47
CA ALA A 263 -0.86 -3.83 20.55
C ALA A 263 -0.41 -4.71 21.72
N GLY A 264 0.80 -4.50 22.24
CA GLY A 264 1.33 -5.19 23.41
C GLY A 264 0.77 -4.71 24.75
N ASN A 265 -0.03 -3.63 24.77
CA ASN A 265 -0.60 -3.08 26.01
C ASN A 265 -1.84 -3.83 26.52
N ARG A 266 -2.38 -4.78 25.74
CA ARG A 266 -3.61 -5.52 26.11
C ARG A 266 -3.34 -6.88 26.70
#